data_AF-A0A1M6VL75-F1
#
_entry.id   AF-A0A1M6VL75-F1
#
_cell.length_a   1.000
_cell.length_b   1.000
_cell.length_c   1.000
_cell.angle_alpha   90.00
_cell.angle_beta   90.00
_cell.angle_gamma   90.00
#
_symmetry.space_group_name_H-M   'P 1'
#
loop_
_entity.id
_entity.type
_entity.pdbx_description
1 polymer ?
#
loop_
_entity_poly.entity_id
_entity_poly.type
_entity_poly.pdbx_seq_one_letter_code
_entity_poly.pdbx_strand_id
1 'polypeptide(L)'
;MKELPTLGFTEAIKMASVRILDFKGRSRRSEFWWWMLVVMVVGFCVSLFINNMLASTIWAICYMFCALSATARRLQDSGKSAIWVYVSYALGCVSNLFVSTSTAITELMDKMDPNQSVLEKVAMQHPDDFVIIFLLGCVFSVSCLIVFIMCLLDSKPEANKYGPSPKYVEE
;
A
#
# COMPACT_ATOMS: atom_id res chain seq x y z
N MET A 1 5.39 5.59 33.09
CA MET A 1 5.97 5.75 31.75
C MET A 1 5.50 7.05 31.14
N LYS A 2 6.44 7.88 30.71
CA LYS A 2 6.16 9.19 30.12
C LYS A 2 5.95 9.05 28.60
N GLU A 3 4.92 9.69 28.05
CA GLU A 3 4.71 9.76 26.60
C GLU A 3 5.68 10.77 25.98
N LEU A 4 6.38 10.34 24.92
CA LEU A 4 7.22 11.23 24.11
C LEU A 4 6.36 12.15 23.23
N PRO A 5 6.83 13.38 22.94
CA PRO A 5 6.12 14.28 22.04
C PRO A 5 5.93 13.66 20.65
N THR A 6 4.85 14.05 19.98
CA THR A 6 4.57 13.64 18.59
C THR A 6 5.63 14.20 17.65
N LEU A 7 5.98 13.44 16.61
CA LEU A 7 6.95 13.90 15.61
C LEU A 7 6.32 14.95 14.70
N GLY A 8 7.11 15.98 14.40
CA GLY A 8 6.77 16.93 13.33
C GLY A 8 6.85 16.27 11.95
N PHE A 9 6.25 16.93 10.95
CA PHE A 9 6.24 16.46 9.55
C PHE A 9 7.65 16.18 9.01
N THR A 10 8.56 17.13 9.16
CA THR A 10 9.94 17.03 8.65
C THR A 10 10.75 15.94 9.36
N GLU A 11 10.60 15.82 10.68
CA GLU A 11 11.24 14.78 11.48
C GLU A 11 10.75 13.39 11.10
N ALA A 12 9.43 13.22 10.93
CA ALA A 12 8.82 11.97 10.51
C ALA A 12 9.34 11.51 9.14
N ILE A 13 9.42 12.42 8.16
CA ILE A 13 9.96 12.11 6.83
C ILE A 13 11.43 11.71 6.90
N LYS A 14 12.25 12.46 7.64
CA LYS A 14 13.68 12.16 7.78
C LYS A 14 13.89 10.79 8.41
N MET A 15 13.12 10.45 9.45
CA MET A 15 13.22 9.13 10.08
C MET A 15 12.74 8.01 9.15
N ALA A 16 11.60 8.19 8.49
CA ALA A 16 11.01 7.16 7.65
C ALA A 16 11.86 6.87 6.40
N SER A 17 12.39 7.91 5.75
CA SER A 17 13.22 7.78 4.55
C SER A 17 14.55 7.05 4.80
N VAL A 18 15.21 7.30 5.94
CA VAL A 18 16.43 6.57 6.32
C VAL A 18 16.16 5.09 6.58
N ARG A 19 14.94 4.77 7.05
CA ARG A 19 14.52 3.41 7.41
C ARG A 19 13.65 2.75 6.33
N ILE A 20 13.77 3.19 5.07
CA ILE A 20 12.91 2.70 3.99
C ILE A 20 13.11 1.22 3.68
N LEU A 21 14.30 0.67 3.94
CA LEU A 21 14.62 -0.76 3.79
C LEU A 21 14.72 -1.50 5.13
N ASP A 22 14.40 -0.84 6.25
CA ASP A 22 14.43 -1.44 7.58
C ASP A 22 13.06 -2.02 7.95
N PHE A 23 12.98 -3.35 7.98
CA PHE A 23 11.79 -4.11 8.33
C PHE A 23 11.74 -4.54 9.80
N LYS A 24 12.73 -4.15 10.59
CA LYS A 24 12.83 -4.51 12.00
C LYS A 24 12.46 -3.32 12.87
N GLY A 25 11.96 -3.63 14.07
CA GLY A 25 11.63 -2.63 15.06
C GLY A 25 10.20 -2.11 14.97
N ARG A 26 9.98 -0.92 15.52
CA ARG A 26 8.65 -0.33 15.68
C ARG A 26 8.65 1.09 15.10
N SER A 27 7.48 1.50 14.62
CA SER A 27 7.24 2.87 14.15
C SER A 27 5.98 3.42 14.79
N ARG A 28 6.10 4.62 15.36
CA ARG A 28 4.97 5.30 16.00
C ARG A 28 4.00 5.85 14.95
N ARG A 29 2.76 6.14 15.35
CA ARG A 29 1.69 6.64 14.46
C ARG A 29 2.08 7.90 13.68
N SER A 30 2.73 8.87 14.32
CA SER A 30 3.12 10.13 13.66
C SER A 30 4.17 9.91 12.57
N GLU A 31 5.16 9.04 12.79
CA GLU A 31 6.13 8.63 11.76
C GLU A 31 5.40 7.98 10.57
N PHE A 32 4.49 7.04 10.86
CA PHE A 32 3.75 6.28 9.85
C PHE A 32 2.83 7.16 9.01
N TRP A 33 1.92 7.94 9.62
CA TRP A 33 0.90 8.68 8.86
C TRP A 33 1.48 9.81 8.02
N TRP A 34 2.52 10.51 8.52
CA TRP A 34 3.21 11.51 7.71
C TRP A 34 3.94 10.88 6.52
N TRP A 35 4.58 9.73 6.73
CA TRP A 35 5.22 9.00 5.63
C TRP A 35 4.20 8.51 4.60
N MET A 36 3.07 7.94 5.04
CA MET A 36 1.99 7.51 4.14
C MET A 36 1.43 8.67 3.32
N LEU A 37 1.26 9.85 3.93
CA LEU A 37 0.82 11.04 3.21
C LEU A 37 1.79 11.40 2.08
N VAL A 38 3.10 11.42 2.35
CA VAL A 38 4.12 11.69 1.33
C VAL A 38 4.08 10.65 0.22
N VAL A 39 4.02 9.36 0.56
CA VAL A 39 3.96 8.28 -0.44
C VAL A 39 2.71 8.41 -1.31
N MET A 40 1.54 8.72 -0.73
CA MET A 40 0.30 8.91 -1.48
C MET A 40 0.36 10.13 -2.41
N VAL A 41 0.85 11.27 -1.93
CA VAL A 41 0.93 12.51 -2.73
C VAL A 41 1.94 12.34 -3.86
N VAL A 42 3.15 11.85 -3.57
CA VAL A 42 4.19 11.62 -4.60
C VAL A 42 3.72 10.56 -5.59
N GLY A 43 3.13 9.46 -5.11
CA GLY A 43 2.56 8.40 -5.94
C GLY A 43 1.53 8.94 -6.94
N PHE A 44 0.57 9.73 -6.44
CA PHE A 44 -0.46 10.36 -7.24
C PHE A 44 0.12 11.38 -8.23
N CYS A 45 0.95 12.33 -7.78
CA CYS A 45 1.51 13.36 -8.65
C CYS A 45 2.31 12.77 -9.81
N VAL A 46 3.15 11.77 -9.56
CA VAL A 46 3.94 11.13 -10.62
C VAL A 46 3.04 10.33 -11.58
N SER A 47 1.99 9.67 -11.08
CA SER A 47 1.06 8.93 -11.94
C SER A 47 0.35 9.80 -12.98
N LEU A 48 0.16 11.10 -12.72
CA LEU A 48 -0.46 12.04 -13.68
C LEU A 48 0.39 12.26 -14.94
N PHE A 49 1.69 11.96 -14.89
CA PHE A 49 2.62 12.16 -16.00
C PHE A 49 2.95 10.86 -16.73
N ILE A 50 2.42 9.72 -16.29
CA ILE A 50 2.70 8.40 -16.87
C ILE A 50 1.51 7.95 -17.72
N ASN A 51 1.66 8.01 -19.05
CA ASN A 51 0.61 7.59 -19.99
C ASN A 51 0.78 6.14 -20.48
N ASN A 52 1.92 5.52 -20.22
CA ASN A 52 2.19 4.14 -20.63
C ASN A 52 1.76 3.17 -19.53
N MET A 53 0.95 2.16 -19.87
CA MET A 53 0.40 1.22 -18.89
C MET A 53 1.49 0.42 -18.16
N LEU A 54 2.51 -0.09 -18.87
CA LEU A 54 3.63 -0.80 -18.26
C LEU A 54 4.42 0.10 -17.31
N ALA A 55 4.69 1.34 -17.73
CA ALA A 55 5.37 2.31 -16.87
C ALA A 55 4.53 2.66 -15.63
N SER A 56 3.20 2.72 -15.76
CA SER A 56 2.27 2.96 -14.65
C SER A 56 2.32 1.81 -13.64
N THR A 57 2.36 0.57 -14.11
CA THR A 57 2.50 -0.62 -13.27
C THR A 57 3.84 -0.69 -12.55
N ILE A 58 4.94 -0.39 -13.24
CA ILE A 58 6.27 -0.31 -12.63
C ILE A 58 6.27 0.75 -11.53
N TRP A 59 5.75 1.94 -11.83
CA TRP A 59 5.61 3.02 -10.85
C TRP A 59 4.76 2.60 -9.65
N ALA A 60 3.65 1.89 -9.90
CA ALA A 60 2.77 1.39 -8.85
C ALA A 60 3.50 0.49 -7.85
N ILE A 61 4.28 -0.46 -8.38
CA ILE A 61 5.09 -1.38 -7.57
C ILE A 61 6.19 -0.61 -6.81
N CYS A 62 6.86 0.34 -7.45
CA CYS A 62 7.91 1.14 -6.82
C CYS A 62 7.39 1.94 -5.63
N TYR A 63 6.30 2.70 -5.76
CA TYR A 63 5.81 3.51 -4.65
C TYR A 63 5.19 2.64 -3.55
N MET A 64 4.56 1.51 -3.89
CA MET A 64 4.12 0.52 -2.89
C MET A 64 5.33 0.05 -2.05
N PHE A 65 6.46 -0.25 -2.68
CA PHE A 65 7.66 -0.64 -1.95
C PHE A 65 8.14 0.45 -0.96
N CYS A 66 7.98 1.73 -1.29
CA CYS A 66 8.31 2.83 -0.36
C CYS A 66 7.44 2.84 0.91
N ALA A 67 6.19 2.36 0.85
CA ALA A 67 5.31 2.28 2.02
C ALA A 67 5.43 0.94 2.80
N LEU A 68 6.04 -0.07 2.19
CA LEU A 68 6.04 -1.44 2.70
C LEU A 68 6.72 -1.57 4.08
N SER A 69 7.94 -1.05 4.23
CA SER A 69 8.69 -1.16 5.49
C SER A 69 8.02 -0.41 6.63
N ALA A 70 7.51 0.79 6.38
CA ALA A 70 6.79 1.59 7.37
C ALA A 70 5.49 0.89 7.82
N THR A 71 4.73 0.30 6.88
CA THR A 71 3.51 -0.45 7.18
C THR A 71 3.82 -1.71 8.00
N ALA A 72 4.89 -2.44 7.65
CA ALA A 72 5.35 -3.60 8.41
C ALA A 72 5.72 -3.22 9.86
N ARG A 73 6.55 -2.19 10.05
CA ARG A 73 6.94 -1.68 11.37
C ARG A 73 5.74 -1.17 12.18
N ARG A 74 4.73 -0.60 11.50
CA ARG A 74 3.50 -0.13 12.14
C ARG A 74 2.66 -1.29 12.70
N LEU A 75 2.53 -2.40 11.97
CA LEU A 75 1.85 -3.60 12.49
C LEU A 75 2.64 -4.25 13.62
N GLN A 76 3.97 -4.29 13.51
CA GLN A 76 4.87 -4.78 14.54
C GLN A 76 4.77 -3.96 15.83
N ASP A 77 4.53 -2.65 15.74
CA ASP A 77 4.31 -1.78 16.89
C ASP A 77 3.08 -2.18 17.74
N SER A 78 2.01 -2.63 17.10
CA SER A 78 0.83 -3.20 17.79
C SER A 78 0.99 -4.70 18.12
N GLY A 79 2.20 -5.27 17.99
CA GLY A 79 2.51 -6.67 18.29
C GLY A 79 2.03 -7.67 17.25
N LYS A 80 1.50 -7.22 16.10
CA LYS A 80 0.98 -8.09 15.04
C LYS A 80 2.10 -8.57 14.11
N SER A 81 1.81 -9.60 13.32
CA SER A 81 2.76 -10.11 12.32
C SER A 81 2.79 -9.21 11.09
N ALA A 82 3.98 -8.90 10.58
CA ALA A 82 4.15 -8.17 9.31
C ALA A 82 3.70 -8.97 8.09
N ILE A 83 3.46 -10.29 8.23
CA ILE A 83 2.98 -11.16 7.14
C ILE A 83 1.68 -10.62 6.52
N TRP A 84 0.78 -10.05 7.32
CA TRP A 84 -0.45 -9.42 6.82
C TRP A 84 -0.16 -8.33 5.79
N VAL A 85 0.90 -7.54 6.02
CA VAL A 85 1.35 -6.51 5.08
C VAL A 85 1.93 -7.17 3.84
N TYR A 86 2.85 -8.13 4.00
CA TYR A 86 3.52 -8.76 2.85
C TYR A 86 2.53 -9.45 1.91
N VAL A 87 1.53 -10.15 2.46
CA VAL A 87 0.47 -10.78 1.68
C VAL A 87 -0.36 -9.73 0.94
N SER A 88 -0.78 -8.66 1.61
CA SER A 88 -1.58 -7.60 0.99
C SER A 88 -0.81 -6.90 -0.15
N TYR A 89 0.47 -6.61 0.05
CA TYR A 89 1.31 -5.99 -0.98
C TYR A 89 1.60 -6.95 -2.15
N ALA A 90 1.86 -8.23 -1.87
CA ALA A 90 2.03 -9.24 -2.92
C ALA A 90 0.76 -9.38 -3.77
N LEU A 91 -0.42 -9.43 -3.14
CA LEU A 91 -1.71 -9.42 -3.84
C LEU A 91 -1.86 -8.17 -4.70
N GLY A 92 -1.51 -7.00 -4.18
CA GLY A 92 -1.54 -5.76 -4.95
C GLY A 92 -0.62 -5.78 -6.17
N CYS A 93 0.60 -6.29 -6.04
CA CYS A 93 1.51 -6.47 -7.17
C CYS A 93 0.94 -7.41 -8.24
N VAL A 94 0.37 -8.54 -7.81
CA VAL A 94 -0.27 -9.51 -8.72
C VAL A 94 -1.46 -8.89 -9.44
N SER A 95 -2.35 -8.19 -8.73
CA SER A 95 -3.50 -7.53 -9.32
C SER A 95 -3.09 -6.45 -10.34
N ASN A 96 -2.10 -5.61 -10.01
CA ASN A 96 -1.60 -4.58 -10.92
C ASN A 96 -0.94 -5.17 -12.17
N LEU A 97 -0.19 -6.25 -12.01
CA LEU A 97 0.45 -6.95 -13.13
C LEU A 97 -0.61 -7.58 -14.05
N PHE A 98 -1.61 -8.27 -13.48
CA PHE A 98 -2.68 -8.89 -14.24
C PHE A 98 -3.47 -7.88 -15.07
N VAL A 99 -3.88 -6.75 -14.46
CA VAL A 99 -4.59 -5.68 -15.16
C VAL A 99 -3.75 -5.12 -16.31
N SER A 100 -2.43 -4.97 -16.12
CA SER A 100 -1.54 -4.47 -17.17
C SER A 100 -1.29 -5.47 -18.31
N THR A 101 -1.49 -6.77 -18.09
CA THR A 101 -1.28 -7.80 -19.12
C THR A 101 -2.59 -8.34 -19.71
N SER A 102 -3.74 -7.96 -19.14
CA SER A 102 -5.05 -8.42 -19.57
C SER A 102 -5.36 -7.94 -20.99
N THR A 103 -5.76 -8.89 -21.84
CA THR A 103 -6.15 -8.61 -23.22
C THR A 103 -7.43 -7.78 -23.25
N ALA A 104 -8.36 -8.06 -22.33
CA ALA A 104 -9.60 -7.29 -22.20
C ALA A 104 -9.32 -5.78 -21.95
N ILE A 105 -8.40 -5.46 -21.04
CA ILE A 105 -8.04 -4.07 -20.75
C ILE A 105 -7.37 -3.40 -21.95
N THR A 106 -6.43 -4.08 -22.61
CA THR A 106 -5.78 -3.53 -23.80
C THR A 106 -6.77 -3.27 -24.94
N GLU A 107 -7.74 -4.16 -25.16
CA GLU A 107 -8.77 -3.95 -26.18
C GLU A 107 -9.72 -2.80 -25.85
N LEU A 108 -10.07 -2.63 -24.57
CA LEU A 108 -10.86 -1.48 -24.12
C LEU A 108 -10.11 -0.17 -24.36
N MET A 109 -8.79 -0.15 -24.16
CA MET A 109 -7.96 1.02 -24.38
C MET A 109 -7.73 1.34 -25.85
N ASP A 110 -7.73 0.34 -26.74
CA ASP A 110 -7.57 0.54 -28.17
C ASP A 110 -8.87 1.05 -28.82
N LYS A 111 -10.00 0.46 -28.41
CA LYS A 111 -11.33 0.78 -28.94
C LYS A 111 -11.97 1.95 -28.19
N MET A 112 -11.25 3.05 -27.94
CA MET A 112 -11.72 4.29 -27.26
C MET A 112 -12.90 4.98 -28.00
N ASP A 113 -14.02 4.29 -28.10
CA ASP A 113 -15.31 4.79 -28.49
C ASP A 113 -16.13 4.87 -27.19
N PRO A 114 -16.60 6.07 -26.77
CA PRO A 114 -17.34 6.26 -25.52
C PRO A 114 -18.69 5.52 -25.47
N ASN A 115 -19.03 4.76 -26.51
CA ASN A 115 -20.27 4.03 -26.61
C ASN A 115 -20.25 2.76 -25.74
N GLN A 116 -21.17 2.69 -24.77
CA GLN A 116 -21.32 1.59 -23.79
C GLN A 116 -21.36 0.18 -24.43
N SER A 117 -21.74 0.10 -25.71
CA SER A 117 -21.72 -1.12 -26.51
C SER A 117 -20.34 -1.78 -26.66
N VAL A 118 -19.24 -1.03 -26.52
CA VAL A 118 -17.88 -1.60 -26.61
C VAL A 118 -17.54 -2.39 -25.34
N LEU A 119 -17.87 -1.84 -24.17
CA LEU A 119 -17.65 -2.54 -22.90
C LEU A 119 -18.43 -3.87 -22.87
N GLU A 120 -19.69 -3.84 -23.29
CA GLU A 120 -20.53 -5.04 -23.37
C GLU A 120 -19.94 -6.08 -24.35
N LYS A 121 -19.45 -5.64 -25.52
CA LYS A 121 -18.81 -6.53 -26.50
C LYS A 121 -17.52 -7.16 -25.96
N VAL A 122 -16.64 -6.37 -25.34
CA VAL A 122 -15.37 -6.88 -24.79
C VAL A 122 -15.63 -7.79 -23.58
N ALA A 123 -16.60 -7.45 -22.73
CA ALA A 123 -17.02 -8.29 -21.61
C ALA A 123 -17.59 -9.65 -22.06
N MET A 124 -18.33 -9.68 -23.17
CA MET A 124 -18.79 -10.94 -23.77
C MET A 124 -17.65 -11.75 -24.41
N GLN A 125 -16.61 -11.08 -24.91
CA GLN A 125 -15.47 -11.74 -25.57
C GLN A 125 -14.46 -12.33 -24.56
N HIS A 126 -14.21 -11.63 -23.46
CA HIS A 126 -13.23 -12.01 -22.44
C HIS A 126 -13.86 -12.11 -21.04
N PRO A 127 -14.91 -12.94 -20.85
CA PRO A 127 -15.64 -12.99 -19.58
C PRO A 127 -14.76 -13.45 -18.40
N ASP A 128 -13.77 -14.30 -18.66
CA ASP A 128 -12.80 -14.80 -17.71
C ASP A 128 -11.88 -13.70 -17.16
N ASP A 129 -11.34 -12.83 -18.04
CA ASP A 129 -10.49 -11.70 -17.63
C ASP A 129 -11.21 -10.78 -16.65
N PHE A 130 -12.46 -10.39 -16.94
CA PHE A 130 -13.23 -9.51 -16.07
C PHE A 130 -13.55 -10.16 -14.72
N VAL A 131 -13.90 -11.45 -14.71
CA VAL A 131 -14.15 -12.19 -13.47
C VAL A 131 -12.87 -12.25 -12.63
N ILE A 132 -11.72 -12.52 -13.24
CA ILE A 132 -10.43 -12.58 -12.54
C ILE A 132 -10.05 -11.20 -11.98
N ILE A 133 -10.16 -10.13 -12.78
CA ILE A 133 -9.90 -8.75 -12.34
C ILE A 133 -10.78 -8.40 -11.15
N PHE A 134 -12.08 -8.71 -11.22
CA PHE A 134 -13.02 -8.44 -10.15
C PHE A 134 -12.65 -9.20 -8.87
N LEU A 135 -12.44 -10.52 -8.95
CA LEU A 135 -12.10 -11.34 -7.80
C LEU A 135 -10.77 -10.94 -7.15
N LEU A 136 -9.72 -10.73 -7.95
CA LEU A 136 -8.42 -10.25 -7.46
C LEU A 136 -8.55 -8.86 -6.83
N GLY A 137 -9.32 -7.96 -7.44
CA GLY A 137 -9.61 -6.63 -6.91
C GLY A 137 -10.34 -6.67 -5.56
N CYS A 138 -11.34 -7.53 -5.42
CA CYS A 138 -12.06 -7.73 -4.15
C CYS A 138 -11.14 -8.30 -3.06
N VAL A 139 -10.40 -9.36 -3.37
CA VAL A 139 -9.46 -9.99 -2.41
C VAL A 139 -8.40 -8.99 -1.96
N PHE A 140 -7.81 -8.24 -2.91
CA PHE A 140 -6.84 -7.20 -2.60
C PHE A 140 -7.46 -6.10 -1.73
N SER A 141 -8.64 -5.59 -2.08
CA SER A 141 -9.33 -4.54 -1.32
C SER A 141 -9.65 -4.94 0.11
N VAL A 142 -10.14 -6.18 0.31
CA VAL A 142 -10.37 -6.73 1.65
C VAL A 142 -9.07 -6.83 2.44
N SER A 143 -8.00 -7.33 1.82
CA SER A 143 -6.68 -7.40 2.48
C SER A 143 -6.16 -6.03 2.90
N CYS A 144 -6.33 -5.03 2.04
CA CYS A 144 -5.92 -3.65 2.29
C CYS A 144 -6.72 -3.04 3.45
N LEU A 145 -8.04 -3.29 3.49
CA LEU A 145 -8.90 -2.83 4.56
C LEU A 145 -8.50 -3.43 5.92
N ILE A 146 -8.18 -4.73 5.96
CA ILE A 146 -7.70 -5.40 7.17
C ILE A 146 -6.40 -4.75 7.65
N VAL A 147 -5.41 -4.55 6.78
CA VAL A 147 -4.14 -3.92 7.13
C VAL A 147 -4.34 -2.47 7.59
N PHE A 148 -5.20 -1.72 6.90
CA PHE A 148 -5.53 -0.34 7.26
C PHE A 148 -6.15 -0.25 8.66
N ILE A 149 -7.14 -1.11 8.97
CA ILE A 149 -7.73 -1.19 10.31
C ILE A 149 -6.66 -1.51 11.35
N MET A 150 -5.76 -2.48 11.07
CA MET A 150 -4.66 -2.79 11.98
C MET A 150 -3.71 -1.60 12.21
N CYS A 151 -3.45 -0.77 11.20
CA CYS A 151 -2.64 0.45 11.31
C CYS A 151 -3.30 1.55 12.15
N LEU A 152 -4.62 1.53 12.32
CA LEU A 152 -5.36 2.47 13.17
C LEU A 152 -5.28 2.09 14.65
N LEU A 153 -5.13 0.81 15.00
CA LEU A 153 -5.12 0.34 16.40
C LEU A 153 -3.93 0.85 17.20
N ASP A 154 -4.10 1.21 18.47
CA ASP A 154 -3.01 1.79 19.25
C ASP A 154 -1.91 0.78 19.60
N SER A 155 -0.74 1.33 19.90
CA SER A 155 0.41 0.60 20.41
C SER A 155 0.25 0.35 21.90
N LYS A 156 0.78 -0.78 22.39
CA LYS A 156 0.86 -1.01 23.84
C LYS A 156 2.08 -0.30 24.42
N PRO A 157 2.00 0.18 25.67
CA PRO A 157 3.13 0.84 26.34
C PRO A 157 4.32 -0.09 26.56
N GLU A 158 4.03 -1.37 26.80
CA GLU A 158 5.00 -2.42 27.04
C GLU A 158 5.91 -2.69 25.82
N ALA A 159 7.13 -3.18 26.10
CA ALA A 159 7.97 -3.78 25.09
C ALA A 159 7.28 -5.02 24.51
N ASN A 160 7.46 -5.27 23.21
CA ASN A 160 7.01 -6.48 22.56
C ASN A 160 8.21 -7.19 21.89
N LYS A 161 7.98 -8.32 21.22
CA LYS A 161 9.04 -9.09 20.54
C LYS A 161 9.82 -8.32 19.46
N TYR A 162 9.34 -7.15 19.04
CA TYR A 162 9.99 -6.27 18.06
C TYR A 162 10.73 -5.10 18.71
N GLY A 163 10.76 -5.01 20.05
CA GLY A 163 11.56 -4.04 20.79
C GLY A 163 10.76 -3.10 21.71
N PRO A 164 11.45 -2.13 22.33
CA PRO A 164 10.84 -1.17 23.24
C PRO A 164 9.85 -0.26 22.51
N SER A 165 8.88 0.29 23.25
CA SER A 165 7.90 1.18 22.65
C SER A 165 8.55 2.47 22.14
N PRO A 166 8.30 2.87 20.88
CA PRO A 166 8.80 4.15 20.38
C PRO A 166 8.03 5.34 20.96
N LYS A 167 6.93 5.11 21.71
CA LYS A 167 6.04 6.15 22.27
C LYS A 167 6.30 6.43 23.75
N TYR A 168 6.76 5.44 24.52
CA TYR A 168 6.87 5.52 25.97
C TYR A 168 8.32 5.30 26.43
N VAL A 169 8.74 6.05 27.45
CA VAL A 169 10.00 5.85 28.16
C VAL A 169 9.74 5.54 29.63
N GLU A 170 10.53 4.63 30.19
CA GLU A 170 10.62 4.42 31.64
C GLU A 170 11.28 5.67 32.26
N GLU A 171 10.77 6.10 33.42
CA GLU A 171 11.33 7.24 34.16
C GLU A 171 12.54 6.82 34.99
#